data_AF-A0A9Q7UD85-F1
#
_entry.id   AF-A0A9Q7UD85-F1
#
_cell.length_a   1.000
_cell.length_b   1.000
_cell.length_c   1.000
_cell.angle_alpha   90.00
_cell.angle_beta   90.00
_cell.angle_gamma   90.00
#
_symmetry.space_group_name_H-M   'P 1'
#
loop_
_entity.id
_entity.type
_entity.pdbx_description
1 polymer ?
#
loop_
_entity_poly.entity_id
_entity_poly.type
_entity_poly.pdbx_seq_one_letter_code
_entity_poly.pdbx_strand_id
1 'polypeptide(L)'
;MLEPAKTSSRPHRTEQPIIPSLPDEDLDFEVEALIDKRSFNGTTEYKVLWRVYSEEAASWEPISNLDCPDLIREYEVSEGDKRAEEGVESRRRAESRRRGRRRSVSMNQTGT
;
A
#
# COMPACT_ATOMS: atom_id res chain seq x y z
N MET A 1 51.98 -38.33 11.77
CA MET A 1 50.53 -38.61 11.80
C MET A 1 49.86 -37.45 12.49
N LEU A 2 49.30 -36.50 11.74
CA LEU A 2 48.50 -35.39 12.25
C LEU A 2 47.03 -35.77 12.04
N GLU A 3 46.28 -35.94 13.12
CA GLU A 3 44.83 -36.20 13.09
C GLU A 3 44.06 -35.05 13.76
N PRO A 4 42.81 -34.75 13.32
CA PRO A 4 42.27 -33.40 13.26
C PRO A 4 41.59 -32.92 14.55
N ALA A 5 41.64 -31.61 14.78
CA ALA A 5 40.96 -30.94 15.89
C ALA A 5 39.43 -31.09 15.78
N LYS A 6 38.82 -31.82 16.73
CA LYS A 6 37.42 -31.68 17.10
C LYS A 6 37.33 -31.30 18.57
N THR A 7 37.57 -30.02 18.85
CA THR A 7 37.18 -29.43 20.14
C THR A 7 35.68 -29.15 20.09
N SER A 8 34.92 -30.13 20.58
CA SER A 8 33.50 -30.01 20.91
C SER A 8 33.38 -29.31 22.27
N SER A 9 32.27 -28.60 22.47
CA SER A 9 31.93 -27.79 23.66
C SER A 9 32.61 -26.42 23.76
N ARG A 10 32.13 -25.47 22.95
CA ARG A 10 31.91 -24.12 23.49
C ARG A 10 30.52 -24.15 24.13
N PRO A 11 30.35 -24.17 25.46
CA PRO A 11 29.10 -23.71 26.06
C PRO A 11 29.12 -22.18 26.01
N HIS A 12 29.13 -21.63 24.80
CA HIS A 12 28.54 -20.34 24.53
C HIS A 12 27.04 -20.66 24.50
N ARG A 13 26.45 -20.86 25.67
CA ARG A 13 25.09 -20.40 25.84
C ARG A 13 25.27 -18.91 25.99
N THR A 14 25.36 -18.21 24.87
CA THR A 14 25.07 -16.79 24.85
C THR A 14 23.62 -16.73 25.26
N GLU A 15 23.44 -16.54 26.57
CA GLU A 15 22.28 -15.89 27.10
C GLU A 15 22.22 -14.57 26.35
N GLN A 16 21.47 -14.58 25.25
CA GLN A 16 21.00 -13.34 24.67
C GLN A 16 20.34 -12.62 25.85
N PRO A 17 20.66 -11.34 26.09
CA PRO A 17 19.99 -10.60 27.15
C PRO A 17 18.50 -10.81 26.93
N ILE A 18 17.82 -11.35 27.94
CA ILE A 18 16.37 -11.48 27.95
C ILE A 18 15.90 -10.03 27.93
N ILE A 19 15.71 -9.49 26.73
CA ILE A 19 14.90 -8.30 26.54
C ILE A 19 13.57 -8.75 27.14
N PRO A 20 13.12 -8.14 28.26
CA PRO A 20 11.81 -8.48 28.78
C PRO A 20 10.87 -8.35 27.60
N SER A 21 10.15 -9.42 27.30
CA SER A 21 9.08 -9.44 26.30
C SER A 21 8.14 -8.31 26.66
N LEU A 22 8.40 -7.15 26.07
CA LEU A 22 7.52 -6.00 26.09
C LEU A 22 6.19 -6.56 25.57
N PRO A 23 5.08 -6.36 26.29
CA PRO A 23 3.78 -6.73 25.78
C PRO A 23 3.43 -5.77 24.63
N ASP A 24 4.05 -6.01 23.47
CA ASP A 24 3.78 -5.32 22.22
C ASP A 24 2.56 -5.93 21.48
N GLU A 25 1.90 -6.94 22.08
CA GLU A 25 0.85 -7.71 21.39
C GLU A 25 -0.54 -7.07 21.47
N ASP A 26 -0.77 -6.05 22.32
CA ASP A 26 -2.09 -5.42 22.50
C ASP A 26 -1.98 -3.92 22.83
N LEU A 27 -1.12 -3.18 22.13
CA LEU A 27 -1.11 -1.72 22.24
C LEU A 27 -2.13 -1.13 21.27
N ASP A 28 -3.31 -0.79 21.79
CA ASP A 28 -4.27 0.05 21.08
C ASP A 28 -3.66 1.43 20.83
N PHE A 29 -3.17 1.67 19.61
CA PHE A 29 -2.70 2.99 19.20
C PHE A 29 -3.86 3.79 18.60
N GLU A 30 -4.02 5.04 19.04
CA GLU A 30 -5.05 5.93 18.49
C GLU A 30 -4.72 6.26 17.03
N VAL A 31 -5.57 5.76 16.12
CA VAL A 31 -5.51 6.08 14.69
C VAL A 31 -6.13 7.46 14.44
N GLU A 32 -5.44 8.29 13.66
CA GLU A 32 -5.94 9.59 13.21
C GLU A 32 -6.84 9.46 11.99
N ALA A 33 -6.34 8.86 10.91
CA ALA A 33 -7.05 8.71 9.65
C ALA A 33 -6.39 7.66 8.73
N LEU A 34 -7.14 7.16 7.75
CA LEU A 34 -6.57 6.40 6.63
C LEU A 34 -6.20 7.37 5.52
N ILE A 35 -4.93 7.37 5.12
CA ILE A 35 -4.40 8.29 4.11
C ILE A 35 -4.27 7.64 2.73
N ASP A 36 -4.15 6.32 2.67
CA ASP A 36 -3.92 5.58 1.43
C ASP A 36 -4.50 4.16 1.51
N LYS A 37 -4.74 3.54 0.36
CA LYS A 37 -5.24 2.18 0.19
C LYS A 37 -4.54 1.57 -1.00
N ARG A 38 -3.94 0.40 -0.78
CA ARG A 38 -3.36 -0.40 -1.84
C ARG A 38 -3.83 -1.84 -1.76
N SER A 39 -3.92 -2.48 -2.93
CA SER A 39 -4.10 -3.92 -3.03
C SER A 39 -2.74 -4.58 -3.24
N PHE A 40 -2.26 -5.35 -2.27
CA PHE A 40 -1.00 -6.10 -2.34
C PHE A 40 -1.26 -7.59 -2.08
N ASN A 41 -0.77 -8.46 -2.98
CA ASN A 41 -0.91 -9.92 -2.90
C ASN A 41 -2.36 -10.43 -2.69
N GLY A 42 -3.36 -9.72 -3.22
CA GLY A 42 -4.77 -10.08 -3.07
C GLY A 42 -5.41 -9.62 -1.75
N THR A 43 -4.62 -8.99 -0.87
CA THR A 43 -5.09 -8.36 0.36
C THR A 43 -5.17 -6.85 0.17
N THR A 44 -6.20 -6.24 0.74
CA THR A 44 -6.30 -4.77 0.81
C THR A 44 -5.60 -4.31 2.08
N GLU A 45 -4.61 -3.44 1.90
CA GLU A 45 -3.87 -2.79 2.98
C GLU A 45 -4.21 -1.30 2.95
N TYR A 46 -4.39 -0.72 4.12
CA TYR A 46 -4.60 0.71 4.28
C TYR A 46 -3.41 1.33 4.99
N LYS A 47 -3.04 2.53 4.57
CA LYS A 47 -1.99 3.31 5.21
C LYS A 47 -2.59 4.12 6.35
N VAL A 48 -2.20 3.77 7.57
CA VAL A 48 -2.77 4.28 8.82
C VAL A 48 -1.91 5.42 9.32
N LEU A 49 -2.51 6.59 9.51
CA LEU A 49 -1.87 7.70 10.20
C LEU A 49 -2.14 7.57 11.70
N TRP A 50 -1.09 7.51 12.50
CA TRP A 50 -1.18 7.37 13.95
C TRP A 50 -1.19 8.76 14.61
N ARG A 51 -2.08 9.05 15.57
CA ARG A 51 -2.26 10.41 16.15
C ARG A 51 -1.00 11.03 16.77
N VAL A 52 -0.05 10.21 17.19
CA VAL A 52 1.18 10.67 17.87
C VAL A 52 2.37 10.76 16.90
N TYR A 53 2.17 10.39 15.63
CA TYR A 53 3.24 10.25 14.66
C TYR A 53 2.88 10.90 13.32
N SER A 54 3.85 11.55 12.67
CA SER A 54 3.67 12.13 11.34
C SER A 54 3.38 11.07 10.28
N GLU A 55 2.92 11.49 9.09
CA GLU A 55 2.68 10.65 7.91
C GLU A 55 3.88 9.79 7.45
N GLU A 56 5.08 10.15 7.89
CA GLU A 56 6.33 9.42 7.67
C GLU A 56 6.38 8.11 8.45
N ALA A 57 5.70 8.06 9.60
CA ALA A 57 5.59 6.88 10.45
C ALA A 57 4.26 6.14 10.24
N ALA A 58 3.46 6.54 9.26
CA ALA A 58 2.27 5.80 8.87
C ALA A 58 2.66 4.45 8.25
N SER A 59 2.07 3.38 8.78
CA SER A 59 2.35 1.99 8.37
C SER A 59 1.25 1.44 7.46
N TRP A 60 1.58 0.37 6.74
CA TRP A 60 0.63 -0.34 5.87
C TRP A 60 0.04 -1.50 6.66
N GLU A 61 -1.17 -1.34 7.15
CA GLU A 61 -1.87 -2.34 7.93
C GLU A 61 -2.91 -3.06 7.06
N PRO A 62 -3.00 -4.40 7.11
CA PRO A 62 -4.03 -5.14 6.41
C PRO A 62 -5.40 -4.82 7.02
N ILE A 63 -6.47 -4.90 6.22
CA ILE A 63 -7.85 -4.71 6.72
C ILE A 63 -8.18 -5.60 7.93
N SER A 64 -7.59 -6.79 8.01
CA SER A 64 -7.79 -7.71 9.14
C SER A 64 -7.17 -7.22 10.46
N ASN A 65 -6.22 -6.28 10.41
CA ASN A 65 -5.60 -5.64 11.58
C ASN A 65 -6.27 -4.29 11.92
N LEU A 66 -7.23 -3.84 11.11
CA LEU A 66 -7.90 -2.55 11.28
C LEU A 66 -9.32 -2.75 11.80
N ASP A 67 -9.46 -2.74 13.13
CA ASP A 67 -10.73 -2.78 13.83
C ASP A 67 -11.43 -1.40 13.87
N CYS A 68 -11.37 -0.64 12.76
CA CYS A 68 -11.94 0.70 12.64
C CYS A 68 -12.78 0.85 11.36
N PRO A 69 -13.98 0.24 11.29
CA PRO A 69 -14.82 0.25 10.10
C PRO A 69 -15.31 1.65 9.69
N ASP A 70 -15.46 2.58 10.65
CA ASP A 70 -15.86 3.96 10.35
C ASP A 70 -14.83 4.70 9.49
N LEU A 71 -13.54 4.57 9.82
CA LEU A 71 -12.46 5.20 9.05
C LEU A 71 -12.34 4.59 7.64
N ILE A 72 -12.48 3.26 7.55
CA ILE A 72 -12.50 2.56 6.27
C ILE A 72 -13.65 3.07 5.41
N ARG A 73 -14.84 3.21 5.99
CA ARG A 73 -16.02 3.70 5.28
C ARG A 73 -15.84 5.12 4.77
N GLU A 74 -15.36 6.03 5.61
CA GLU A 74 -15.08 7.43 5.21
C GLU A 74 -14.11 7.47 4.03
N TYR A 75 -13.04 6.66 4.10
CA TYR A 75 -12.05 6.55 3.05
C TYR A 75 -12.64 5.97 1.74
N GLU A 76 -13.41 4.88 1.81
CA GLU A 76 -14.00 4.25 0.63
C GLU A 76 -15.05 5.14 -0.06
N VAL A 77 -15.81 5.93 0.71
CA VAL A 77 -16.75 6.91 0.15
C VAL A 77 -15.99 7.99 -0.62
N SER A 78 -14.92 8.53 -0.03
CA SER A 78 -14.06 9.55 -0.67
C SER A 78 -13.36 9.04 -1.94
N GLU A 79 -12.77 7.85 -1.89
CA GLU A 79 -12.09 7.26 -3.06
C GLU A 79 -13.05 6.85 -4.18
N GLY A 80 -14.26 6.40 -3.84
CA GLY A 80 -15.29 6.08 -4.82
C GLY A 80 -15.64 7.27 -5.73
N ASP A 81 -15.72 8.47 -5.15
CA ASP A 81 -16.03 9.70 -5.87
C ASP A 81 -14.88 10.13 -6.80
N LYS A 82 -13.64 10.12 -6.27
CA LYS A 82 -12.43 10.44 -7.06
C LYS A 82 -12.23 9.50 -8.24
N ARG A 83 -12.43 8.19 -8.04
CA ARG A 83 -12.25 7.17 -9.09
C ARG A 83 -13.30 7.30 -10.19
N ALA A 84 -14.51 7.77 -9.85
CA ALA A 84 -15.54 8.08 -10.82
C ALA A 84 -15.14 9.29 -11.68
N GLU A 85 -14.59 10.35 -11.08
CA GLU A 85 -14.13 11.54 -11.80
C GLU A 85 -12.97 11.23 -12.76
N GLU A 86 -11.92 10.55 -12.27
CA GLU A 86 -10.77 10.13 -13.11
C GLU A 86 -11.21 9.24 -14.28
N GLY A 87 -12.17 8.34 -14.06
CA GLY A 87 -12.71 7.47 -15.10
C GLY A 87 -13.50 8.22 -16.17
N VAL A 88 -14.13 9.35 -15.82
CA VAL A 88 -14.83 10.23 -16.77
C VAL A 88 -13.83 11.07 -17.56
N GLU A 89 -12.82 11.66 -16.91
CA GLU A 89 -11.78 12.41 -17.59
C GLU A 89 -11.01 11.53 -18.58
N SER A 90 -10.60 10.34 -18.14
CA SER A 90 -9.91 9.35 -18.97
C SER A 90 -10.70 9.01 -20.23
N ARG A 91 -12.02 8.79 -20.09
CA ARG A 91 -12.92 8.55 -21.23
C ARG A 91 -13.02 9.75 -22.16
N ARG A 92 -13.18 10.97 -21.62
CA ARG A 92 -13.22 12.22 -22.42
C ARG A 92 -11.92 12.43 -23.20
N ARG A 93 -10.76 12.19 -22.56
CA ARG A 93 -9.44 12.29 -23.19
C ARG A 93 -9.26 11.25 -24.30
N ALA A 94 -9.72 10.01 -24.07
CA ALA A 94 -9.71 8.97 -25.09
C ALA A 94 -10.62 9.32 -26.28
N GLU A 95 -11.81 9.87 -26.03
CA GLU A 95 -12.74 10.28 -27.09
C GLU A 95 -12.17 11.45 -27.92
N SER A 96 -11.59 12.46 -27.28
CA SER A 96 -10.95 13.59 -27.95
C SER A 96 -9.82 13.13 -28.87
N ARG A 97 -8.96 12.22 -28.42
CA ARG A 97 -7.90 11.60 -29.24
C ARG A 97 -8.46 10.83 -30.45
N ARG A 98 -9.58 10.12 -30.28
CA ARG A 98 -10.25 9.39 -31.39
C ARG A 98 -10.84 10.35 -32.41
N ARG A 99 -11.48 11.44 -31.99
CA ARG A 99 -11.99 12.48 -32.89
C ARG A 99 -10.87 13.20 -33.63
N GLY A 100 -9.77 13.54 -32.96
CA GLY A 100 -8.59 14.14 -33.58
C GLY A 100 -7.98 13.24 -34.66
N ARG A 101 -7.83 11.94 -34.38
CA ARG A 101 -7.27 10.97 -35.34
C ARG A 101 -8.18 10.65 -36.53
N ARG A 102 -9.49 10.84 -36.38
CA ARG A 102 -10.46 10.67 -37.48
C ARG A 102 -10.51 11.87 -38.42
N ARG A 103 -10.17 13.07 -37.94
CA ARG A 103 -10.12 14.30 -38.77
C ARG A 103 -8.88 14.38 -39.65
N SER A 104 -7.82 13.63 -39.36
CA SER A 104 -6.58 13.63 -40.16
C SER A 104 -6.57 12.68 -41.36
N VAL A 105 -7.62 11.87 -41.57
CA VAL A 105 -7.74 10.92 -42.70
C VAL A 105 -8.81 11.40 -43.68
N SER A 106 -8.71 12.66 -44.12
CA SER A 106 -9.50 13.17 -45.24
C SER A 106 -8.78 14.36 -45.86
N MET A 107 -7.90 14.10 -46.84
CA MET A 107 -7.83 14.90 -48.06
C MET A 107 -6.84 14.27 -49.06
N ASN A 108 -7.32 13.37 -49.89
CA ASN A 108 -6.73 13.07 -51.21
C ASN A 108 -7.67 12.11 -51.96
N GLN A 109 -8.74 12.66 -52.50
CA GLN A 109 -9.46 12.03 -53.61
C GLN A 109 -9.52 13.01 -54.79
N THR A 110 -9.20 12.46 -55.95
CA THR A 110 -9.55 12.86 -57.33
C THR A 110 -8.85 14.08 -57.93
N GLY A 111 -8.14 13.82 -59.03
CA GLY A 111 -7.76 14.78 -60.07
C GLY A 111 -7.45 14.02 -61.35
N THR A 112 -8.35 14.17 -62.32
CA THR A 112 -8.40 13.67 -63.70
C THR A 112 -7.07 13.52 -64.43
#